data_AF-A0A524GY66-F1
#
_entry.id   AF-A0A524GY66-F1
#
_cell.length_a   1.000
_cell.length_b   1.000
_cell.length_c   1.000
_cell.angle_alpha   90.00
_cell.angle_beta   90.00
_cell.angle_gamma   90.00
#
_symmetry.space_group_name_H-M   'P 1'
#
loop_
_entity.id
_entity.type
_entity.pdbx_description
1 polymer ?
#
loop_
_entity_poly.entity_id
_entity_poly.type
_entity_poly.pdbx_seq_one_letter_code
_entity_poly.pdbx_strand_id
1 'polypeptide(L)' 'MMYENVSLKKFNSFGLNVRADHLATFKLEENAMHVFRLHMGSDQNYLVLGRGSNVLFIGDFHGTIIHPEMEGITMEGKK' A
#
# COMPACT_ATOMS: atom_id res chain seq x y z
N MET A 1 6.67 -4.64 -6.02
CA MET A 1 7.60 -5.37 -5.14
C MET A 1 6.86 -5.73 -3.87
N MET A 2 7.20 -6.85 -3.24
CA MET A 2 6.67 -7.23 -1.93
C MET A 2 7.81 -7.26 -0.91
N TYR A 3 7.53 -6.76 0.28
CA TYR A 3 8.44 -6.71 1.41
C TYR A 3 7.75 -7.33 2.62
N GLU A 4 8.52 -7.97 3.48
CA GLU A 4 8.02 -8.59 4.71
C GLU A 4 8.47 -7.79 5.93
N ASN A 5 7.62 -7.78 6.96
CA ASN A 5 7.89 -7.23 8.28
C ASN A 5 8.45 -5.78 8.21
N VAL A 6 7.71 -4.86 7.60
CA VAL A 6 8.20 -3.50 7.28
C VAL A 6 7.77 -2.47 8.32
N SER A 7 8.68 -1.59 8.74
CA SER A 7 8.32 -0.41 9.54
C SER A 7 7.50 0.58 8.73
N LEU A 8 6.32 0.94 9.24
CA LEU A 8 5.41 1.91 8.64
C LEU A 8 5.74 3.35 9.01
N LYS A 9 6.85 3.62 9.71
CA LYS A 9 7.22 4.97 10.20
C LYS A 9 7.24 6.03 9.10
N LYS A 10 7.70 5.67 7.90
CA LYS A 10 7.74 6.57 6.73
C LYS A 10 6.42 6.63 5.95
N PHE A 11 5.47 5.76 6.28
CA PHE A 11 4.21 5.57 5.58
C PHE A 11 3.00 6.13 6.35
N ASN A 12 3.22 6.80 7.49
CA ASN A 12 2.18 7.49 8.22
C ASN A 12 2.67 8.85 8.74
N SER A 13 1.82 9.86 8.64
CA SER A 13 2.19 11.24 8.99
C SER A 13 2.37 11.47 10.50
N PHE A 14 1.81 10.60 11.33
CA PHE A 14 2.04 10.61 12.78
C PHE A 14 3.46 10.14 13.15
N GLY A 15 4.21 9.56 12.21
CA GLY A 15 5.58 9.09 12.45
C GLY A 15 5.66 7.89 13.41
N LEU A 16 4.58 7.13 13.55
CA LEU A 16 4.49 5.98 14.44
C LEU A 16 5.33 4.83 13.88
N ASN A 17 6.19 4.26 14.71
CA ASN A 17 7.02 3.11 14.35
C ASN A 17 6.31 1.78 14.63
N VAL A 18 5.19 1.57 13.95
CA VAL A 18 4.50 0.26 13.89
C VAL A 18 4.99 -0.53 12.68
N ARG A 19 4.70 -1.83 12.64
CA ARG A 19 5.12 -2.73 11.56
C ARG A 19 3.92 -3.32 10.83
N ALA A 20 4.10 -3.68 9.57
CA ALA A 20 3.16 -4.51 8.83
C ALA A 20 3.82 -5.83 8.46
N ASP A 21 3.05 -6.92 8.46
CA ASP A 21 3.53 -8.24 8.05
C ASP A 21 4.02 -8.21 6.59
N HIS A 22 3.28 -7.52 5.71
CA HIS A 22 3.68 -7.34 4.32
C HIS A 22 3.43 -5.91 3.82
N LEU A 23 4.26 -5.47 2.88
CA LEU A 23 4.07 -4.23 2.12
C LEU A 23 4.23 -4.54 0.62
N ALA A 24 3.17 -4.29 -0.14
CA ALA A 24 3.16 -4.37 -1.60
C ALA A 24 3.20 -2.96 -2.21
N THR A 25 4.22 -2.67 -3.02
CA THR A 25 4.33 -1.41 -3.78
C THR A 25 4.33 -1.66 -5.29
N PHE A 26 3.73 -0.76 -6.06
CA PHE A 26 3.75 -0.85 -7.53
C PHE A 26 3.58 0.52 -8.17
N LYS A 27 4.34 0.73 -9.26
CA LYS A 27 4.30 1.94 -10.09
C LYS A 27 3.48 1.78 -11.37
N LEU A 28 3.18 0.54 -11.75
CA LEU A 28 2.44 0.18 -12.96
C LEU A 28 1.21 -0.63 -12.59
N GLU A 29 0.11 -0.37 -13.28
CA GLU A 29 -1.19 -1.04 -13.09
C GLU A 29 -1.08 -2.56 -13.28
N GLU A 30 -0.31 -3.01 -14.28
CA GLU A 30 -0.09 -4.43 -14.57
C GLU A 30 0.48 -5.20 -13.35
N ASN A 31 1.39 -4.56 -12.61
CA ASN A 31 1.98 -5.12 -11.40
C ASN A 31 0.96 -5.19 -10.26
N ALA A 32 0.09 -4.19 -10.16
CA ALA A 32 -1.03 -4.20 -9.20
C ALA A 32 -1.90 -5.43 -9.47
N MET A 33 -2.35 -5.59 -10.71
CA MET A 33 -3.21 -6.70 -11.13
C MET A 33 -2.57 -8.07 -10.87
N HIS A 34 -1.25 -8.19 -11.02
CA HIS A 34 -0.53 -9.41 -10.65
C HIS A 34 -0.57 -9.69 -9.14
N VAL A 35 -0.35 -8.67 -8.30
CA VAL A 35 -0.44 -8.79 -6.83
C VAL A 35 -1.85 -9.18 -6.40
N PHE A 36 -2.87 -8.47 -6.90
CA PHE A 36 -4.28 -8.75 -6.59
C PHE A 36 -4.67 -10.18 -7.00
N ARG A 37 -4.22 -10.69 -8.14
CA ARG A 37 -4.59 -12.04 -8.61
C ARG A 37 -3.86 -13.18 -7.89
N LEU A 38 -2.58 -13.01 -7.56
CA LEU A 38 -1.78 -14.09 -6.98
C LEU A 38 -1.84 -14.15 -5.45
N HIS A 39 -2.01 -13.00 -4.80
CA HIS A 39 -1.78 -12.88 -3.36
C HIS A 39 -3.04 -12.49 -2.58
N MET A 40 -4.15 -12.14 -3.25
CA MET A 40 -5.40 -11.77 -2.56
C MET A 40 -6.38 -12.93 -2.48
N GLY A 41 -6.20 -13.74 -1.43
CA GLY A 41 -7.17 -14.72 -0.95
C GLY A 41 -8.22 -14.08 -0.03
N SER A 42 -9.28 -14.83 0.29
CA SER A 42 -10.43 -14.34 1.07
C SER A 42 -10.14 -14.04 2.55
N ASP A 43 -9.05 -14.59 3.11
CA ASP A 43 -8.84 -14.65 4.55
C ASP A 43 -7.69 -13.77 5.06
N GLN A 44 -7.23 -12.81 4.26
CA GLN A 44 -6.14 -11.91 4.63
C GLN A 44 -6.63 -10.46 4.81
N ASN A 45 -6.04 -9.78 5.81
CA ASN A 45 -6.28 -8.36 6.04
C ASN A 45 -5.48 -7.53 5.06
N TYR A 46 -6.16 -6.68 4.28
CA TYR A 46 -5.52 -5.73 3.37
C TYR A 46 -5.88 -4.29 3.73
N LEU A 47 -4.92 -3.40 3.60
CA LEU A 47 -5.14 -1.95 3.74
C LEU A 47 -4.45 -1.23 2.59
N VAL A 48 -5.24 -0.53 1.76
CA VAL A 48 -4.69 0.40 0.77
C VAL A 48 -4.29 1.69 1.48
N LEU A 49 -3.01 2.02 1.41
CA LEU A 49 -2.41 3.16 2.10
C LEU A 49 -1.69 4.04 1.09
N GLY A 50 -2.20 5.26 0.88
CA GLY A 50 -1.46 6.30 0.16
C GLY A 50 -0.31 6.85 1.01
N ARG A 51 -0.23 8.16 1.18
CA ARG A 51 0.80 8.79 2.05
C ARG A 51 0.58 8.59 3.56
N GLY A 52 -0.55 8.00 3.97
CA GLY A 52 -0.90 7.80 5.39
C GLY A 52 -1.08 9.10 6.19
N SER A 53 -1.59 10.16 5.57
CA SER A 53 -1.85 11.45 6.23
C SER A 53 -3.13 11.49 7.06
N ASN A 54 -3.96 10.44 6.99
CA ASN A 54 -5.25 10.35 7.68
C ASN A 54 -5.50 8.95 8.25
N VAL A 55 -4.44 8.27 8.66
CA VAL A 55 -4.51 6.93 9.27
C VAL A 55 -3.73 6.95 10.57
N LEU A 56 -4.39 6.58 11.66
CA LEU A 56 -3.79 6.37 12.96
C LEU A 56 -3.71 4.87 13.23
N PHE A 57 -2.49 4.33 13.26
CA PHE A 57 -2.25 2.96 13.68
C PHE A 57 -2.25 2.87 15.21
N ILE A 58 -3.04 1.94 15.76
CA ILE A 58 -3.11 1.68 17.21
C ILE A 58 -2.18 0.52 17.66
N GLY A 59 -1.48 -0.09 16.70
CA GLY A 59 -0.58 -1.23 16.89
C GLY A 59 -0.01 -1.69 15.55
N ASP A 60 0.73 -2.80 15.58
CA ASP A 60 1.20 -3.45 14.36
C ASP A 60 0.03 -3.95 13.51
N PHE A 61 0.20 -3.86 12.19
CA PHE A 61 -0.80 -4.30 11.22
C PHE A 61 -0.49 -5.72 10.74
N HIS A 62 -1.22 -6.68 11.29
CA HIS A 62 -1.12 -8.10 10.90
C HIS A 62 -1.87 -8.36 9.60
N GLY A 63 -1.24 -7.97 8.49
CA GLY A 63 -1.80 -8.04 7.16
C GLY A 63 -0.87 -7.42 6.10
N THR A 64 -1.42 -7.22 4.92
CA THR A 64 -0.70 -6.63 3.78
C THR A 64 -1.11 -5.17 3.57
N ILE A 65 -0.14 -4.26 3.70
CA ILE A 65 -0.29 -2.88 3.24
C ILE A 65 -0.09 -2.85 1.73
N ILE A 66 -1.03 -2.25 1.01
CA ILE A 66 -0.92 -1.97 -0.42
C ILE A 66 -0.62 -0.48 -0.56
N HIS A 67 0.56 -0.13 -1.08
CA HIS A 67 0.99 1.24 -1.27
C HIS A 67 1.18 1.54 -2.77
N PRO A 68 0.15 2.08 -3.44
CA PRO A 68 0.26 2.51 -4.83
C PRO A 68 1.30 3.63 -4.97
N GLU A 69 2.26 3.44 -5.87
CA GLU A 69 3.24 4.44 -6.31
C GLU A 69 3.00 4.85 -7.76
N MET A 70 1.79 4.59 -8.27
CA MET A 70 1.39 4.99 -9.62
C MET A 70 1.28 6.50 -9.70
N GLU A 71 1.91 7.06 -10.73
CA GLU A 71 1.89 8.48 -11.06
C GLU A 71 1.32 8.65 -12.47
N GLY A 72 0.75 9.81 -12.75
CA GLY A 72 0.19 10.10 -14.06
C GLY A 72 -0.92 11.14 -13.97
N ILE A 73 -0.90 12.09 -14.89
CA ILE A 73 -1.97 13.09 -15.04
C ILE A 73 -2.16 13.23 -16.55
N THR A 74 -3.39 12.97 -17.00
CA THR A 74 -3.78 13.16 -18.40
C THR A 74 -4.90 14.17 -18.45
N MET A 75 -4.76 15.17 -19.31
CA MET A 75 -5.84 16.12 -19.56
C MET A 75 -6.83 15.49 -20.54
N GLU A 76 -8.07 15.33 -20.11
CA GLU A 76 -9.15 15.01 -21.04
C GLU A 76 -9.55 16.30 -21.78
N GLY A 77 -9.03 16.45 -23.01
CA GLY A 77 -9.43 17.52 -23.93
C GLY A 77 -8.30 18.42 -24.41
N LYS A 78 -7.76 18.11 -25.58
CA LYS A 78 -7.38 19.10 -26.59
C LYS A 78 -7.96 18.62 -27.92
N LYS A 79 -9.09 19.20 -28.31
CA LYS A 79 -9.41 19.38 -29.73
C LYS A 79 -8.74 20.66 -30.18
#